data_AF-W2C4P1-F1
#
_entry.id   AF-W2C4P1-F1
#
_cell.length_a   1.000
_cell.length_b   1.000
_cell.length_c   1.000
_cell.angle_alpha   90.00
_cell.angle_beta   90.00
_cell.angle_gamma   90.00
#
_symmetry.space_group_name_H-M   'P 1'
#
loop_
_entity.id
_entity.type
_entity.pdbx_description
1 polymer ?
#
loop_
_entity_poly.entity_id
_entity_poly.type
_entity_poly.pdbx_seq_one_letter_code
_entity_poly.pdbx_strand_id
1 'polypeptide(L)' 'MKDNSPRWDNWHVRLPVPEDQRKAIDLFQKSGTKTKSDFVRARLLGEPFKVITVDKSAVDYYRKLSELTGQIHKIGVLYN' A
#
# COMPACT_ATOMS: atom_id res chain seq x y z
N MET A 1 35.59 -0.76 -9.32
CA MET A 1 35.57 -0.07 -10.63
C MET A 1 34.13 0.35 -10.91
N LYS A 2 33.86 1.64 -11.14
CA LYS A 2 32.54 2.07 -11.61
C LYS A 2 32.45 1.68 -13.08
N ASP A 3 31.55 0.76 -13.39
CA ASP A 3 31.19 0.44 -14.77
C ASP A 3 30.71 1.72 -15.45
N ASN A 4 31.46 2.16 -16.46
CA ASN A 4 31.19 3.36 -17.24
C ASN A 4 30.44 3.03 -18.54
N SER A 5 29.75 1.89 -18.57
CA SER A 5 28.88 1.49 -19.68
C SER A 5 27.68 2.43 -19.78
N PRO A 6 27.36 2.96 -20.98
CA PRO A 6 26.16 3.74 -21.17
C PRO A 6 24.94 2.87 -20.84
N ARG A 7 24.11 3.33 -19.89
CA ARG A 7 22.82 2.70 -19.54
C ARG A 7 21.84 2.88 -20.70
N TRP A 8 22.01 2.10 -21.74
CA TRP A 8 21.16 2.04 -22.94
C TRP A 8 19.73 1.56 -22.61
N ASP A 9 19.57 0.96 -21.42
CA ASP A 9 18.33 0.41 -20.86
C ASP A 9 17.55 1.42 -19.99
N ASN A 10 18.11 2.60 -19.71
CA ASN A 10 17.42 3.62 -18.91
C ASN A 10 16.36 4.34 -19.74
N TRP A 11 15.09 4.18 -19.36
CA TRP A 11 13.97 4.90 -19.98
C TRP A 11 13.50 6.05 -19.09
N HIS A 12 13.32 7.22 -19.70
CA HIS A 12 12.73 8.39 -19.07
C HIS A 12 11.35 8.66 -19.67
N VAL A 13 10.31 8.59 -18.85
CA VAL A 13 8.95 8.96 -19.24
C VAL A 13 8.60 10.30 -18.60
N ARG A 14 8.18 11.27 -19.42
CA ARG A 14 7.58 12.52 -18.95
C ARG A 14 6.08 12.46 -19.16
N LEU A 15 5.33 12.73 -18.09
CA LEU A 15 3.88 12.94 -18.16
C LEU A 15 3.65 14.45 -18.35
N PRO A 16 3.25 14.92 -19.54
CA PRO A 16 3.11 16.34 -19.81
C PRO A 16 1.91 16.95 -19.10
N VAL A 17 0.86 16.16 -18.88
CA VAL A 17 -0.39 16.60 -18.25
C VAL A 17 -0.27 16.52 -16.72
N PRO A 18 -0.47 17.62 -15.98
CA PRO A 18 -0.38 17.62 -14.52
C PRO A 18 -1.37 16.67 -13.82
N GLU A 19 -2.55 16.47 -14.40
CA GLU A 19 -3.54 15.53 -13.86
C GLU A 19 -3.04 14.10 -13.87
N ASP A 20 -2.35 13.70 -14.95
CA ASP A 20 -1.81 12.34 -15.08
C ASP A 20 -0.61 12.12 -14.16
N GLN A 21 0.17 13.18 -13.90
CA GLN A 21 1.19 13.15 -12.85
C GLN A 21 0.58 12.85 -11.48
N ARG A 22 -0.51 13.55 -11.12
CA ARG A 22 -1.21 13.32 -9.84
C ARG A 22 -1.78 11.91 -9.76
N LYS A 23 -2.47 11.44 -10.80
CA LYS A 23 -2.99 10.07 -10.87
C LYS A 23 -1.89 9.02 -10.69
N ALA A 24 -0.74 9.20 -11.35
CA ALA A 24 0.39 8.27 -11.21
C ALA A 24 0.96 8.25 -9.79
N ILE A 25 1.03 9.41 -9.13
CA ILE A 25 1.47 9.51 -7.72
C ILE A 25 0.49 8.82 -6.78
N ASP A 26 -0.82 9.05 -6.96
CA ASP A 26 -1.86 8.43 -6.13
C ASP A 26 -1.86 6.90 -6.29
N LEU A 27 -1.71 6.41 -7.52
CA LEU A 27 -1.60 4.98 -7.80
C LEU A 27 -0.32 4.37 -7.19
N PHE A 28 0.80 5.09 -7.25
CA PHE A 28 2.03 4.68 -6.58
C PHE A 28 1.83 4.55 -5.06
N GLN A 29 1.24 5.55 -4.41
CA GLN A 29 0.95 5.50 -2.97
C GLN A 29 0.02 4.34 -2.61
N LYS A 30 -1.03 4.09 -3.41
CA LYS A 30 -1.96 2.98 -3.21
C LYS A 30 -1.31 1.60 -3.43
N SER A 31 -0.28 1.51 -4.26
CA SER A 31 0.37 0.24 -4.59
C SER A 31 1.23 -0.33 -3.45
N GLY A 32 1.69 0.51 -2.52
CA GLY A 32 2.55 0.09 -1.41
C GLY A 32 3.96 -0.37 -1.83
N THR A 33 4.35 -0.19 -3.09
CA THR A 33 5.69 -0.56 -3.58
C THR A 33 6.76 0.37 -3.01
N LYS A 34 7.97 -0.16 -2.79
CA LYS A 34 9.09 0.62 -2.22
C LYS A 34 9.63 1.70 -3.15
N THR A 35 9.63 1.45 -4.46
CA THR A 35 10.22 2.38 -5.44
C THR A 35 9.27 2.67 -6.59
N LYS A 36 9.41 3.87 -7.18
CA LYS A 36 8.63 4.28 -8.36
C LYS A 36 8.92 3.39 -9.57
N SER A 37 10.16 2.93 -9.71
CA SER A 37 10.57 2.05 -10.80
C SER A 37 9.87 0.70 -10.72
N ASP A 38 9.76 0.11 -9.53
CA ASP A 38 9.05 -1.16 -9.33
C ASP A 38 7.56 -1.01 -9.69
N PHE A 39 6.94 0.09 -9.24
CA PHE A 39 5.56 0.41 -9.59
C PHE A 39 5.36 0.52 -11.11
N VAL A 40 6.20 1.30 -11.79
CA VAL A 40 6.09 1.50 -13.24
C VAL A 40 6.35 0.21 -14.00
N ARG A 41 7.39 -0.56 -13.62
CA ARG A 41 7.73 -1.85 -14.25
C ARG A 41 6.54 -2.81 -14.19
N ALA A 42 5.95 -2.97 -13.01
CA ALA A 42 4.86 -3.90 -12.83
C ALA A 42 3.55 -3.44 -13.52
N ARG A 43 3.33 -2.13 -13.69
CA ARG A 43 2.22 -1.63 -14.53
C ARG A 43 2.46 -1.83 -16.03
N LEU A 44 3.68 -1.63 -16.49
CA LEU A 44 4.06 -1.83 -17.90
C LEU A 44 4.04 -3.32 -18.29
N LEU A 45 4.47 -4.20 -17.40
CA LEU A 45 4.51 -5.65 -17.64
C LEU A 45 3.18 -6.36 -17.31
N GLY A 46 2.15 -5.61 -16.91
CA GLY A 46 0.83 -6.17 -16.60
C GLY A 46 0.83 -7.13 -15.41
N GLU A 47 1.75 -6.96 -14.47
CA GLU A 47 1.84 -7.83 -13.30
C GLU A 47 0.56 -7.69 -12.44
N PRO A 48 -0.04 -8.82 -12.00
CA PRO A 48 -1.24 -8.79 -11.19
C PRO A 48 -0.91 -8.26 -9.80
N PHE A 49 -1.43 -7.07 -9.47
CA PHE A 49 -1.34 -6.51 -8.13
C PHE A 49 -2.55 -6.91 -7.29
N LYS A 50 -2.31 -7.60 -6.16
CA LYS A 50 -3.31 -7.73 -5.10
C LYS A 50 -3.15 -6.54 -4.14
N VAL A 51 -3.92 -5.47 -4.35
CA VAL A 51 -4.02 -4.38 -3.37
C VAL A 51 -4.85 -4.91 -2.20
N ILE A 52 -4.20 -5.34 -1.12
CA ILE A 52 -4.88 -5.66 0.13
C ILE A 52 -5.09 -4.33 0.85
N THR A 53 -6.18 -3.63 0.54
CA THR A 53 -6.63 -2.51 1.36
C THR A 53 -7.09 -3.08 2.70
N VAL A 54 -6.22 -3.03 3.71
CA VAL A 54 -6.64 -3.27 5.09
C VAL A 54 -7.42 -2.03 5.51
N ASP A 55 -8.73 -2.16 5.64
CA ASP A 55 -9.57 -1.11 6.21
C ASP A 55 -9.18 -0.93 7.68
N LYS A 56 -8.38 0.11 7.95
CA LYS A 56 -7.91 0.45 9.29
C LYS A 56 -9.09 0.70 10.25
N SER A 57 -10.22 1.21 9.75
CA SER A 57 -11.40 1.45 10.58
C SER A 57 -12.04 0.16 11.08
N ALA A 58 -12.05 -0.88 10.23
CA ALA A 58 -12.54 -2.20 10.62
C ALA A 58 -11.64 -2.84 11.68
N VAL A 59 -10.30 -2.73 11.54
CA VAL A 59 -9.36 -3.25 12.54
C VAL A 59 -9.56 -2.57 13.90
N ASP A 60 -9.71 -1.24 13.91
CA ASP A 60 -9.98 -0.48 15.13
C ASP A 60 -11.33 -0.83 15.77
N TYR A 61 -12.36 -1.08 14.94
CA TYR A 61 -13.67 -1.52 15.41
C TYR A 61 -13.58 -2.89 16.11
N TYR A 62 -12.96 -3.88 15.48
CA TYR A 62 -12.81 -5.22 16.06
C TYR A 62 -12.01 -5.21 17.36
N ARG A 63 -10.97 -4.37 17.45
CA ARG A 63 -10.21 -4.18 18.69
C ARG A 63 -11.10 -3.68 19.82
N LYS A 64 -11.86 -2.61 19.58
CA LYS A 64 -12.78 -2.03 20.58
C LYS A 64 -13.86 -3.02 21.01
N LEU A 65 -14.41 -3.79 20.07
CA LEU A 65 -15.40 -4.82 20.37
C LEU A 65 -14.82 -5.93 21.25
N SER A 66 -13.62 -6.41 20.92
CA SER A 66 -12.92 -7.43 21.72
C SER A 66 -12.60 -6.95 23.14
N GLU A 67 -12.20 -5.68 23.30
CA GLU A 67 -11.98 -5.06 24.61
C GLU A 67 -13.27 -5.04 25.45
N LEU A 68 -14.40 -4.64 24.85
CA LEU A 68 -15.70 -4.62 25.51
C LEU A 68 -16.15 -6.03 25.94
N THR A 69 -16.05 -7.02 25.04
CA THR A 69 -16.41 -8.40 25.37
C THR A 69 -15.55 -8.96 26.50
N GLY A 70 -14.25 -8.63 26.53
CA GLY A 70 -13.34 -9.01 27.60
C GLY A 70 -13.73 -8.39 28.96
N GLN A 71 -14.19 -7.14 28.96
CA GLN A 71 -14.69 -6.49 30.18
C GLN A 71 -15.99 -7.14 30.68
N ILE A 72 -16.95 -7.42 29.80
CA ILE A 72 -18.20 -8.10 30.16
C ILE A 72 -17.92 -9.49 30.74
N HIS A 73 -17.01 -10.25 30.13
CA HIS A 73 -16.64 -11.57 30.62
C HIS A 73 -16.01 -11.50 32.02
N LYS A 74 -15.09 -10.55 32.26
CA LYS A 74 -14.49 -10.34 33.60
C LYS A 74 -15.54 -10.03 34.66
N ILE A 75 -16.53 -9.19 34.33
CA ILE A 75 -17.66 -8.90 35.23
C ILE A 75 -18.44 -10.20 35.51
N GLY A 76 -18.78 -10.97 34.48
CA GLY A 76 -19.50 -12.24 34.64
C GLY A 76 -18.79 -13.29 35.50
N VAL A 77 -17.44 -13.29 35.53
CA VAL A 77 -16.63 -14.15 36.42
C VAL A 77 -16.63 -13.65 37.86
N LEU A 78 -16.67 -12.34 38.09
CA LEU A 78 -16.63 -11.76 39.43
C LEU A 78 -17.96 -11.87 40.20
N TYR A 79 -19.07 -12.04 39.49
CA TYR A 79 -20.42 -12.09 40.06
C TYR A 79 -21.08 -13.49 39.96
N ASN A 80 -20.33 -14.52 39.55
CA ASN A 80 -20.74 -15.93 39.63
C ASN A 80 -20.07 -16.62 40.82
#